data_AF-F8N7Y6-F1
#
_entry.id   AF-F8N7Y6-F1
#
_cell.length_a   1.000
_cell.length_b   1.000
_cell.length_c   1.000
_cell.angle_alpha   90.00
_cell.angle_beta   90.00
_cell.angle_gamma   90.00
#
_symmetry.space_group_name_H-M   'P 1'
#
loop_
_entity.id
_entity.type
_entity.pdbx_description
1 polymer ?
#
loop_
_entity_poly.entity_id
_entity_poly.type
_entity_poly.pdbx_seq_one_letter_code
_entity_poly.pdbx_strand_id
1 'polypeptide(L)'
;MKTIFKLAIALLALFSFTACSDVPMPYEEPGTGGKGEPTTEAKGTGTATDPYNVAGALKVVNALAAGGETSTAIYVKGAVKEIKEIETEKYGNANYYITDDGKNEIYIFQSYYLGNRKFTADDKLSVGDTVVVYGKFTNYNGKTPETVGKGASYIYSLNGETAGTTPVTPSTGEPKGSGTQARPFNATAANAAAAQLKDGEKRENVYVSGVISKVGDFNSKYGEMNYYISDDGKESSEQFYIYNGYGKDGAKFTAATDLKVGQKVTVVGTLINYKGNTPQMQYGSKIVSLEGEGNGSSTEPTITTGKGITISGTTVTLTNANANEGTESTFIDLSRQGYEDTKTVTEAKFPDGTTVIFGKGEATTAPTFYTKTKGVRVYLNNTLTFTASKPIAKIVFTCDVYNGTNCVGNATATVTFSGNSVVYTNADPSLTKGGVQLRVQTITITYAK
;
A
#
# COMPACT_ATOMS: atom_id res chain seq x y z
N MET A 1 29.82 67.35 -15.40
CA MET A 1 30.74 66.22 -15.73
C MET A 1 31.62 66.05 -14.49
N LYS A 2 31.80 64.88 -13.84
CA LYS A 2 32.36 63.60 -14.35
C LYS A 2 33.74 63.85 -14.99
N THR A 3 34.85 63.22 -14.61
CA THR A 3 35.04 61.97 -13.85
C THR A 3 36.50 61.80 -13.37
N ILE A 4 36.74 60.87 -12.42
CA ILE A 4 38.00 60.08 -12.24
C ILE A 4 39.26 60.86 -11.75
N PHE A 5 40.27 60.34 -11.04
CA PHE A 5 40.56 59.23 -10.11
C PHE A 5 42.11 59.07 -10.15
N LYS A 6 42.81 59.12 -9.00
CA LYS A 6 44.20 58.62 -8.74
C LYS A 6 44.61 59.18 -7.35
N LEU A 7 44.78 58.40 -6.28
CA LEU A 7 45.66 57.24 -6.02
C LEU A 7 47.07 57.65 -5.56
N ALA A 8 47.34 57.43 -4.27
CA ALA A 8 48.67 57.24 -3.68
C ALA A 8 48.54 56.26 -2.50
N ILE A 9 49.55 55.44 -2.25
CA ILE A 9 49.53 54.33 -1.28
C ILE A 9 50.55 54.59 -0.18
N ALA A 10 50.20 54.30 1.07
CA ALA A 10 51.14 54.15 2.18
C ALA A 10 50.77 52.88 2.96
N LEU A 11 51.70 51.92 3.00
CA LEU A 11 51.56 50.65 3.72
C LEU A 11 52.51 50.65 4.91
N LEU A 12 52.00 50.44 6.12
CA LEU A 12 52.78 50.21 7.33
C LEU A 12 52.03 49.20 8.21
N ALA A 13 52.78 48.35 8.91
CA ALA A 13 52.28 47.06 9.37
C ALA A 13 51.95 47.01 10.88
N LEU A 14 50.97 46.14 11.19
CA LEU A 14 50.86 45.29 12.38
C LEU A 14 51.52 45.77 13.69
N PHE A 15 50.69 45.95 14.73
CA PHE A 15 50.78 45.10 15.93
C PHE A 15 49.38 44.91 16.55
N SER A 16 49.19 43.77 17.22
CA SER A 16 47.88 43.31 17.73
C SER A 16 47.68 43.64 19.21
N PHE A 17 46.53 44.22 19.55
CA PHE A 17 46.09 44.35 20.95
C PHE A 17 45.42 43.07 21.44
N THR A 18 46.06 42.34 22.34
CA THR A 18 45.41 41.34 23.19
C THR A 18 44.83 42.03 24.43
N ALA A 19 43.57 42.44 24.36
CA ALA A 19 42.84 42.87 25.55
C ALA A 19 42.54 41.63 26.42
N CYS A 20 43.01 41.63 27.68
CA CYS A 20 42.57 40.63 28.66
C CYS A 20 41.13 40.95 29.05
N SER A 21 40.19 40.12 28.60
CA SER A 21 38.82 40.11 29.10
C SER A 21 38.69 39.14 30.27
N ASP A 22 37.95 39.57 31.28
CA ASP A 22 37.30 38.74 32.30
C ASP A 22 38.21 38.06 33.35
N VAL A 23 38.34 38.73 34.50
CA VAL A 23 38.64 38.08 35.78
C VAL A 23 37.30 37.93 36.50
N PRO A 24 36.77 36.70 36.70
CA PRO A 24 35.48 36.50 37.33
C PRO A 24 35.55 36.89 38.81
N MET A 25 34.87 37.97 39.18
CA MET A 25 34.72 38.36 40.59
C MET A 25 33.54 37.58 41.24
N PRO A 26 33.69 37.07 42.47
CA PRO A 26 32.72 36.16 43.10
C PRO A 26 31.55 36.89 43.78
N TYR A 27 30.71 36.08 44.44
CA TYR A 27 29.50 36.37 45.22
C TYR A 27 28.19 36.37 44.43
N GLU A 28 27.37 35.35 44.70
CA GLU A 28 25.96 35.28 44.32
C GLU A 28 25.10 36.08 45.32
N GLU A 29 24.17 36.90 44.84
CA GLU A 29 23.12 37.46 45.69
C GLU A 29 21.96 36.46 45.88
N PRO A 30 21.55 36.12 47.11
CA PRO A 30 20.52 35.13 47.35
C PRO A 30 19.11 35.69 47.10
N GLY A 31 18.60 35.49 45.88
CA GLY A 31 17.16 35.36 45.64
C GLY A 31 16.46 36.50 44.90
N THR A 32 16.58 36.51 43.57
CA THR A 32 15.44 36.85 42.71
C THR A 32 15.14 35.71 41.73
N GLY A 33 13.87 35.45 41.47
CA GLY A 33 13.40 34.28 40.73
C GLY A 33 13.59 34.37 39.22
N GLY A 34 14.83 34.39 38.75
CA GLY A 34 15.14 34.22 37.33
C GLY A 34 14.75 32.82 36.85
N LYS A 35 13.92 32.72 35.81
CA LYS A 35 13.86 31.48 35.02
C LYS A 35 15.25 31.25 34.45
N GLY A 36 15.92 30.16 34.86
CA GLY A 36 17.28 29.86 34.42
C GLY A 36 17.37 29.88 32.90
N GLU A 37 18.28 30.70 32.37
CA GLU A 37 18.45 30.89 30.92
C GLU A 37 18.76 29.55 30.26
N PRO A 38 17.88 29.02 29.38
CA PRO A 38 17.92 27.61 29.10
C PRO A 38 18.51 27.31 27.71
N THR A 39 19.11 26.13 27.64
CA THR A 39 19.12 25.21 26.49
C THR A 39 20.08 25.41 25.33
N THR A 40 20.20 24.31 24.59
CA THR A 40 20.76 24.17 23.25
C THR A 40 20.38 25.29 22.30
N GLU A 41 21.38 25.80 21.60
CA GLU A 41 21.23 26.67 20.44
C GLU A 41 20.23 26.10 19.42
N ALA A 42 19.32 26.94 18.92
CA ALA A 42 18.35 26.58 17.89
C ALA A 42 19.03 26.24 16.56
N LYS A 43 18.83 25.02 16.06
CA LYS A 43 19.55 24.40 14.93
C LYS A 43 18.59 23.72 13.95
N GLY A 44 19.08 23.55 12.73
CA GLY A 44 18.36 22.94 11.61
C GLY A 44 17.46 23.92 10.84
N THR A 45 16.96 23.46 9.70
CA THR A 45 16.05 24.19 8.79
C THR A 45 14.64 23.59 8.74
N GLY A 46 14.40 22.50 9.48
CA GLY A 46 13.11 21.81 9.51
C GLY A 46 12.85 20.91 8.31
N THR A 47 13.90 20.54 7.56
CA THR A 47 13.83 19.67 6.37
C THR A 47 14.16 18.22 6.73
N ALA A 48 13.86 17.26 5.84
CA ALA A 48 14.13 15.83 6.11
C ALA A 48 15.62 15.53 6.34
N THR A 49 16.50 16.25 5.64
CA THR A 49 17.97 16.14 5.71
C THR A 49 18.59 16.99 6.81
N ASP A 50 17.88 18.01 7.28
CA ASP A 50 18.33 18.97 8.30
C ASP A 50 17.13 19.39 9.18
N PRO A 51 16.65 18.48 10.05
CA PRO A 51 15.49 18.71 10.90
C PRO A 51 15.81 19.72 12.01
N TYR A 52 14.80 20.45 12.47
CA TYR A 52 14.97 21.31 13.65
C TYR A 52 15.31 20.45 14.88
N ASN A 53 16.20 20.92 15.75
CA ASN A 53 16.19 20.44 17.14
C ASN A 53 14.97 21.01 17.88
N VAL A 54 14.68 20.49 19.09
CA VAL A 54 13.52 20.95 19.87
C VAL A 54 13.60 22.46 20.15
N ALA A 55 14.77 23.02 20.47
CA ALA A 55 14.95 24.47 20.59
C ALA A 55 14.60 25.25 19.30
N GLY A 56 14.98 24.75 18.13
CA GLY A 56 14.63 25.32 16.83
C GLY A 56 13.14 25.27 16.53
N ALA A 57 12.50 24.12 16.80
CA ALA A 57 11.06 23.96 16.63
C ALA A 57 10.27 24.87 17.58
N LEU A 58 10.67 24.95 18.85
CA LEU A 58 10.08 25.87 19.84
C LEU A 58 10.20 27.33 19.38
N LYS A 59 11.34 27.75 18.80
CA LYS A 59 11.51 29.10 18.26
C LYS A 59 10.56 29.41 17.10
N VAL A 60 10.33 28.45 16.19
CA VAL A 60 9.40 28.59 15.06
C VAL A 60 7.94 28.61 15.54
N VAL A 61 7.57 27.68 16.43
CA VAL A 61 6.18 27.49 16.85
C VAL A 61 5.71 28.60 17.80
N ASN A 62 6.54 29.03 18.77
CA ASN A 62 6.17 30.15 19.65
C ASN A 62 6.04 31.50 18.92
N ALA A 63 6.59 31.65 17.72
CA ALA A 63 6.40 32.83 16.87
C ALA A 63 5.03 32.85 16.15
N LEU A 64 4.27 31.75 16.18
CA LEU A 64 2.90 31.70 15.67
C LEU A 64 1.94 32.38 16.65
N ALA A 65 0.92 33.04 16.11
CA ALA A 65 -0.22 33.54 16.89
C ALA A 65 -0.94 32.38 17.61
N ALA A 66 -1.72 32.69 18.65
CA ALA A 66 -2.49 31.70 19.40
C ALA A 66 -3.44 30.89 18.49
N GLY A 67 -3.27 29.57 18.46
CA GLY A 67 -3.99 28.67 17.56
C GLY A 67 -3.54 28.70 16.09
N GLY A 68 -2.50 29.48 15.76
CA GLY A 68 -1.88 29.47 14.44
C GLY A 68 -1.08 28.19 14.19
N GLU A 69 -1.00 27.77 12.92
CA GLU A 69 -0.25 26.58 12.48
C GLU A 69 0.99 26.97 11.67
N THR A 70 1.98 26.06 11.60
CA THR A 70 3.01 26.13 10.55
C THR A 70 2.36 26.01 9.17
N SER A 71 2.79 26.84 8.22
CA SER A 71 2.23 26.90 6.86
C SER A 71 2.43 25.57 6.11
N THR A 72 3.61 24.97 6.25
CA THR A 72 3.93 23.60 5.84
C THR A 72 4.10 22.69 7.06
N ALA A 73 4.12 21.38 6.83
CA ALA A 73 4.72 20.47 7.79
C ALA A 73 6.25 20.67 7.86
N ILE A 74 6.84 20.36 9.01
CA ILE A 74 8.28 20.47 9.31
C ILE A 74 8.78 19.17 9.96
N TYR A 75 10.09 18.96 9.90
CA TYR A 75 10.78 17.86 10.57
C TYR A 75 11.43 18.35 11.88
N VAL A 76 11.17 17.66 12.99
CA VAL A 76 11.70 18.00 14.33
C VAL A 76 12.34 16.76 14.95
N LYS A 77 13.59 16.88 15.42
CA LYS A 77 14.38 15.82 16.03
C LYS A 77 14.54 16.01 17.54
N GLY A 78 14.38 14.93 18.30
CA GLY A 78 14.63 14.87 19.74
C GLY A 78 14.60 13.43 20.26
N ALA A 79 15.03 13.22 21.50
CA ALA A 79 14.80 11.98 22.23
C ALA A 79 13.42 12.03 22.92
N VAL A 80 12.69 10.91 22.96
CA VAL A 80 11.44 10.79 23.72
C VAL A 80 11.74 10.94 25.21
N LYS A 81 11.17 11.98 25.84
CA LYS A 81 11.37 12.32 27.26
C LYS A 81 10.32 11.69 28.17
N GLU A 82 9.07 11.67 27.71
CA GLU A 82 7.93 11.12 28.44
C GLU A 82 6.86 10.66 27.44
N ILE A 83 6.25 9.51 27.67
CA ILE A 83 5.08 9.03 26.92
C ILE A 83 3.87 9.20 27.82
N LYS A 84 2.85 9.95 27.37
CA LYS A 84 1.60 10.17 28.10
C LYS A 84 0.57 9.08 27.78
N GLU A 85 0.51 8.66 26.53
CA GLU A 85 -0.48 7.69 26.02
C GLU A 85 0.01 7.08 24.71
N ILE A 86 -0.27 5.79 24.50
CA ILE A 86 -0.27 5.16 23.17
C ILE A 86 -1.63 4.48 23.05
N GLU A 87 -2.51 5.05 22.24
CA GLU A 87 -3.86 4.56 22.01
C GLU A 87 -3.86 3.68 20.76
N THR A 88 -4.26 2.41 20.88
CA THR A 88 -4.12 1.39 19.82
C THR A 88 -5.45 0.85 19.28
N GLU A 89 -6.57 1.07 19.96
CA GLU A 89 -7.86 0.42 19.67
C GLU A 89 -8.68 1.15 18.61
N LYS A 90 -8.64 2.48 18.61
CA LYS A 90 -9.61 3.34 17.92
C LYS A 90 -8.95 4.25 16.90
N TYR A 91 -8.03 5.09 17.35
CA TYR A 91 -7.29 6.04 16.52
C TYR A 91 -5.92 5.49 16.15
N GLY A 92 -5.22 4.79 17.05
CA GLY A 92 -3.91 4.21 16.76
C GLY A 92 -2.79 5.26 16.80
N ASN A 93 -2.82 6.21 17.74
CA ASN A 93 -1.88 7.32 17.82
C ASN A 93 -1.31 7.50 19.24
N ALA A 94 -0.20 8.23 19.33
CA ALA A 94 0.51 8.46 20.58
C ALA A 94 0.59 9.94 20.97
N ASN A 95 0.63 10.17 22.28
CA ASN A 95 0.80 11.45 22.95
C ASN A 95 2.10 11.40 23.78
N TYR A 96 3.11 12.19 23.44
CA TYR A 96 4.44 12.12 24.08
C TYR A 96 5.20 13.46 23.99
N TYR A 97 6.25 13.62 24.78
CA TYR A 97 7.16 14.76 24.74
C TYR A 97 8.52 14.35 24.18
N ILE A 98 9.12 15.22 23.38
CA ILE A 98 10.51 15.05 22.89
C ILE A 98 11.41 16.20 23.35
N THR A 99 12.68 15.90 23.59
CA THR A 99 13.70 16.83 24.11
C THR A 99 15.00 16.75 23.31
N ASP A 100 15.81 17.81 23.28
CA ASP A 100 17.16 17.80 22.71
C ASP A 100 18.29 18.01 23.74
N ASP A 101 17.97 18.46 24.96
CA ASP A 101 18.94 18.67 26.06
C ASP A 101 18.45 18.17 27.44
N GLY A 102 17.31 17.49 27.49
CA GLY A 102 16.63 17.05 28.72
C GLY A 102 15.75 18.13 29.38
N LYS A 103 15.97 19.42 29.08
CA LYS A 103 15.27 20.56 29.68
C LYS A 103 14.15 21.06 28.78
N ASN A 104 14.48 21.46 27.55
CA ASN A 104 13.51 21.84 26.53
C ASN A 104 12.63 20.65 26.16
N GLU A 105 11.34 20.88 25.97
CA GLU A 105 10.43 19.86 25.46
C GLU A 105 9.39 20.47 24.54
N ILE A 106 8.97 19.72 23.53
CA ILE A 106 7.84 20.04 22.66
C ILE A 106 6.87 18.85 22.67
N TYR A 107 5.57 19.14 22.71
CA TYR A 107 4.54 18.13 22.82
C TYR A 107 4.17 17.56 21.45
N ILE A 108 4.09 16.24 21.36
CA ILE A 108 3.73 15.50 20.16
C ILE A 108 2.36 14.86 20.44
N PHE A 109 1.33 15.54 19.97
CA PHE A 109 -0.09 15.24 20.18
C PHE A 109 -0.67 14.46 19.00
N GLN A 110 -1.32 13.33 19.30
CA GLN A 110 -1.98 12.39 18.38
C GLN A 110 -1.15 12.12 17.12
N SER A 111 0.08 11.64 17.31
CA SER A 111 1.02 11.34 16.24
C SER A 111 1.02 9.86 15.89
N TYR A 112 1.21 9.54 14.60
CA TYR A 112 1.28 8.16 14.11
C TYR A 112 2.71 7.57 14.20
N TYR A 113 2.79 6.24 14.20
CA TYR A 113 4.02 5.46 14.28
C TYR A 113 4.87 5.52 13.00
N LEU A 114 6.06 4.90 13.03
CA LEU A 114 7.09 4.93 11.99
C LEU A 114 6.53 4.73 10.57
N GLY A 115 6.63 5.79 9.77
CA GLY A 115 6.09 5.84 8.41
C GLY A 115 4.56 5.95 8.38
N ASN A 116 4.00 6.90 9.12
CA ASN A 116 2.57 7.29 9.10
C ASN A 116 1.58 6.12 9.30
N ARG A 117 1.96 5.14 10.13
CA ARG A 117 1.13 3.97 10.47
C ARG A 117 0.45 4.15 11.81
N LYS A 118 -0.71 3.52 12.01
CA LYS A 118 -1.28 3.38 13.35
C LYS A 118 -0.31 2.63 14.29
N PHE A 119 -0.22 3.07 15.53
CA PHE A 119 0.26 2.24 16.63
C PHE A 119 -0.68 1.05 16.80
N THR A 120 -0.12 -0.16 16.86
CA THR A 120 -0.84 -1.43 17.06
C THR A 120 -0.39 -2.18 18.32
N ALA A 121 0.63 -1.64 19.00
CA ALA A 121 1.12 -2.07 20.30
C ALA A 121 1.82 -0.87 20.97
N ASP A 122 1.88 -0.87 22.29
CA ASP A 122 2.51 0.13 23.15
C ASP A 122 4.04 -0.03 23.22
N ASP A 123 4.55 -1.26 23.14
CA ASP A 123 5.98 -1.62 23.09
C ASP A 123 6.78 -1.02 21.90
N LYS A 124 6.14 -0.23 21.02
CA LYS A 124 6.73 0.33 19.80
C LYS A 124 7.37 1.72 19.98
N LEU A 125 7.23 2.34 21.15
CA LEU A 125 7.93 3.59 21.47
C LEU A 125 8.37 3.57 22.94
N SER A 126 9.63 3.92 23.20
CA SER A 126 10.25 3.93 24.53
C SER A 126 10.82 5.30 24.89
N VAL A 127 10.84 5.62 26.18
CA VAL A 127 11.58 6.78 26.69
C VAL A 127 13.08 6.58 26.42
N GLY A 128 13.72 7.59 25.84
CA GLY A 128 15.08 7.55 25.33
C GLY A 128 15.19 7.38 23.81
N ASP A 129 14.14 6.92 23.12
CA ASP A 129 14.17 6.74 21.66
C ASP A 129 14.45 8.05 20.93
N THR A 130 15.42 8.06 20.02
CA THR A 130 15.70 9.22 19.16
C THR A 130 14.73 9.23 17.98
N VAL A 131 13.81 10.19 17.95
CA VAL A 131 12.83 10.34 16.87
C VAL A 131 13.12 11.56 15.99
N VAL A 132 12.72 11.46 14.72
CA VAL A 132 12.40 12.62 13.89
C VAL A 132 10.89 12.57 13.62
N VAL A 133 10.15 13.55 14.10
CA VAL A 133 8.71 13.71 13.84
C VAL A 133 8.52 14.61 12.63
N TYR A 134 7.65 14.21 11.69
CA TYR A 134 7.20 15.05 10.59
C TYR A 134 5.72 15.39 10.77
N GLY A 135 5.38 16.67 10.67
CA GLY A 135 3.99 17.10 10.74
C GLY A 135 3.83 18.61 10.82
N LYS A 136 2.58 19.07 10.90
CA LYS A 136 2.27 20.46 11.24
C LYS A 136 2.30 20.66 12.75
N PHE A 137 2.79 21.83 13.17
CA PHE A 137 2.79 22.28 14.55
C PHE A 137 1.92 23.53 14.74
N THR A 138 1.42 23.73 15.95
CA THR A 138 0.59 24.88 16.35
C THR A 138 1.05 25.42 17.70
N ASN A 139 0.84 26.72 17.91
CA ASN A 139 0.92 27.35 19.22
C ASN A 139 -0.44 27.27 19.92
N TYR A 140 -0.80 26.09 20.42
CA TYR A 140 -2.14 25.83 20.96
C TYR A 140 -2.45 26.78 22.13
N ASN A 141 -3.57 27.49 21.99
CA ASN A 141 -4.00 28.59 22.87
C ASN A 141 -2.94 29.66 23.19
N GLY A 142 -1.90 29.80 22.34
CA GLY A 142 -0.80 30.76 22.52
C GLY A 142 0.15 30.41 23.67
N LYS A 143 0.17 29.15 24.13
CA LYS A 143 0.94 28.70 25.30
C LYS A 143 1.60 27.32 25.13
N THR A 144 1.06 26.45 24.28
CA THR A 144 1.54 25.07 24.14
C THR A 144 2.00 24.82 22.70
N PRO A 145 3.31 24.83 22.44
CA PRO A 145 3.87 24.32 21.19
C PRO A 145 3.62 22.80 21.06
N GLU A 146 2.76 22.42 20.11
CA GLU A 146 2.39 21.01 19.89
C GLU A 146 2.14 20.69 18.42
N THR A 147 2.05 19.40 18.05
CA THR A 147 1.54 18.99 16.73
C THR A 147 0.01 19.19 16.64
N VAL A 148 -0.50 19.51 15.44
CA VAL A 148 -1.93 19.84 15.19
C VAL A 148 -2.94 18.71 15.56
N GLY A 149 -2.45 17.51 15.85
CA GLY A 149 -3.25 16.38 16.32
C GLY A 149 -3.96 15.61 15.20
N LYS A 150 -4.89 14.72 15.57
CA LYS A 150 -5.69 13.89 14.66
C LYS A 150 -4.89 13.09 13.60
N GLY A 151 -3.64 12.73 13.88
CA GLY A 151 -2.77 12.07 12.90
C GLY A 151 -2.13 12.99 11.85
N ALA A 152 -2.18 14.32 12.03
CA ALA A 152 -1.49 15.30 11.16
C ALA A 152 0.04 15.36 11.39
N SER A 153 0.59 14.40 12.12
CA SER A 153 2.02 14.17 12.31
C SER A 153 2.32 12.68 12.47
N TYR A 154 3.56 12.28 12.17
CA TYR A 154 4.03 10.91 12.39
C TYR A 154 5.54 10.85 12.65
N ILE A 155 6.00 9.73 13.22
CA ILE A 155 7.42 9.41 13.36
C ILE A 155 8.00 9.11 11.96
N TYR A 156 8.81 10.02 11.42
CA TYR A 156 9.52 9.85 10.15
C TYR A 156 10.76 8.94 10.31
N SER A 157 11.47 9.07 11.42
CA SER A 157 12.60 8.22 11.80
C SER A 157 12.53 7.84 13.28
N LEU A 158 12.93 6.62 13.60
CA LEU A 158 13.03 6.07 14.96
C LEU A 158 14.40 5.42 15.13
N ASN A 159 15.19 5.86 16.11
CA ASN A 159 16.56 5.40 16.38
C ASN A 159 17.50 5.37 15.15
N GLY A 160 17.26 6.26 14.19
CA GLY A 160 18.01 6.34 12.93
C GLY A 160 17.46 5.45 11.80
N GLU A 161 16.56 4.50 12.11
CA GLU A 161 15.79 3.81 11.08
C GLU A 161 14.76 4.75 10.46
N THR A 162 14.44 4.54 9.19
CA THR A 162 13.32 5.19 8.48
C THR A 162 12.46 4.10 7.83
N ALA A 163 11.19 4.41 7.54
CA ALA A 163 10.40 3.55 6.66
C ALA A 163 11.04 3.54 5.26
N GLY A 164 11.76 2.46 4.93
CA GLY A 164 12.80 2.43 3.89
C GLY A 164 12.41 3.06 2.55
N THR A 165 13.01 4.21 2.25
CA THR A 165 12.96 5.01 0.99
C THR A 165 11.58 5.23 0.35
N THR A 166 10.50 4.93 1.06
CA THR A 166 9.13 5.03 0.56
C THR A 166 8.31 5.71 1.64
N PRO A 167 7.95 7.00 1.47
CA PRO A 167 7.02 7.66 2.37
C PRO A 167 5.65 6.97 2.27
N VAL A 168 5.44 5.99 3.15
CA VAL A 168 4.15 5.36 3.35
C VAL A 168 3.23 6.35 4.03
N THR A 169 2.56 7.18 3.23
CA THR A 169 1.14 7.47 3.48
C THR A 169 0.44 6.14 3.82
N PRO A 170 -0.40 6.04 4.87
CA PRO A 170 -0.99 4.77 5.32
C PRO A 170 -1.57 4.01 4.14
N SER A 171 -0.96 2.87 3.81
CA SER A 171 -0.72 2.44 2.42
C SER A 171 -1.84 2.77 1.43
N THR A 172 -1.75 3.97 0.82
CA THR A 172 -2.57 4.36 -0.33
C THR A 172 -2.11 3.53 -1.52
N GLY A 173 -2.73 2.36 -1.70
CA GLY A 173 -2.49 1.52 -2.86
C GLY A 173 -2.86 2.33 -4.09
N GLU A 174 -1.86 2.65 -4.94
CA GLU A 174 -1.98 3.54 -6.10
C GLU A 174 -3.39 3.47 -6.72
N PRO A 175 -4.18 4.58 -6.71
CA PRO A 175 -5.61 4.53 -6.98
C PRO A 175 -5.91 3.95 -8.36
N LYS A 176 -6.53 2.78 -8.37
CA LYS A 176 -6.74 1.92 -9.55
C LYS A 176 -8.21 1.80 -9.92
N GLY A 177 -8.44 1.58 -11.22
CA GLY A 177 -9.77 1.39 -11.79
C GLY A 177 -10.50 2.68 -12.14
N SER A 178 -11.78 2.55 -12.48
CA SER A 178 -12.69 3.65 -12.83
C SER A 178 -14.07 3.55 -12.15
N GLY A 179 -14.24 2.57 -11.26
CA GLY A 179 -15.51 2.30 -10.57
C GLY A 179 -16.54 1.55 -11.41
N THR A 180 -16.12 0.94 -12.53
CA THR A 180 -16.99 0.22 -13.48
C THR A 180 -16.79 -1.29 -13.34
N GLN A 181 -17.76 -2.11 -13.74
CA GLN A 181 -17.70 -3.57 -13.56
C GLN A 181 -16.43 -4.23 -14.15
N ALA A 182 -15.93 -3.73 -15.28
CA ALA A 182 -14.71 -4.22 -15.93
C ALA A 182 -13.41 -3.61 -15.37
N ARG A 183 -13.50 -2.52 -14.60
CA ARG A 183 -12.39 -1.80 -13.97
C ARG A 183 -12.86 -1.23 -12.62
N PRO A 184 -13.15 -2.09 -11.63
CA PRO A 184 -13.62 -1.66 -10.31
C PRO A 184 -12.55 -0.80 -9.64
N PHE A 185 -12.96 0.12 -8.75
CA PHE A 185 -12.01 0.84 -7.93
C PHE A 185 -11.32 -0.11 -6.94
N ASN A 186 -10.05 0.14 -6.61
CA ASN A 186 -9.46 -0.40 -5.37
C ASN A 186 -9.96 0.40 -4.16
N ALA A 187 -9.60 0.00 -2.92
CA ALA A 187 -10.12 0.66 -1.72
C ALA A 187 -9.68 2.14 -1.66
N THR A 188 -8.41 2.42 -1.96
CA THR A 188 -7.84 3.77 -2.06
C THR A 188 -8.54 4.63 -3.12
N ALA A 189 -8.82 4.12 -4.33
CA ALA A 189 -9.54 4.90 -5.34
C ALA A 189 -11.01 5.14 -4.95
N ALA A 190 -11.65 4.23 -4.21
CA ALA A 190 -13.00 4.43 -3.70
C ALA A 190 -13.05 5.50 -2.61
N ASN A 191 -12.10 5.51 -1.66
CA ASN A 191 -11.93 6.60 -0.69
C ASN A 191 -11.70 7.95 -1.40
N ALA A 192 -10.74 8.00 -2.33
CA ALA A 192 -10.41 9.22 -3.06
C ALA A 192 -11.59 9.74 -3.89
N ALA A 193 -12.32 8.86 -4.60
CA ALA A 193 -13.48 9.23 -5.41
C ALA A 193 -14.69 9.63 -4.56
N ALA A 194 -14.88 9.02 -3.39
CA ALA A 194 -15.92 9.41 -2.44
C ALA A 194 -15.63 10.78 -1.82
N ALA A 195 -14.40 11.03 -1.37
CA ALA A 195 -14.02 12.28 -0.71
C ALA A 195 -14.20 13.56 -1.56
N GLN A 196 -14.36 13.44 -2.89
CA GLN A 196 -14.70 14.58 -3.76
C GLN A 196 -16.19 14.92 -3.77
N LEU A 197 -17.07 14.02 -3.32
CA LEU A 197 -18.51 14.24 -3.25
C LEU A 197 -18.85 15.19 -2.09
N LYS A 198 -19.82 16.07 -2.29
CA LYS A 198 -20.39 16.91 -1.22
C LYS A 198 -21.34 16.10 -0.33
N ASP A 199 -21.73 16.65 0.81
CA ASP A 199 -22.79 16.02 1.61
C ASP A 199 -24.10 15.95 0.81
N GLY A 200 -24.81 14.83 0.93
CA GLY A 200 -25.97 14.49 0.13
C GLY A 200 -25.70 14.11 -1.34
N GLU A 201 -24.49 14.35 -1.86
CA GLU A 201 -24.11 13.96 -3.23
C GLU A 201 -23.83 12.45 -3.32
N LYS A 202 -24.15 11.86 -4.47
CA LYS A 202 -24.13 10.41 -4.69
C LYS A 202 -23.53 10.04 -6.04
N ARG A 203 -22.82 8.92 -6.09
CA ARG A 203 -22.44 8.27 -7.35
C ARG A 203 -22.87 6.81 -7.34
N GLU A 204 -23.89 6.49 -8.12
CA GLU A 204 -24.54 5.17 -8.13
C GLU A 204 -23.84 4.17 -9.05
N ASN A 205 -24.13 2.87 -8.85
CA ASN A 205 -23.60 1.75 -9.65
C ASN A 205 -22.06 1.67 -9.69
N VAL A 206 -21.39 2.13 -8.61
CA VAL A 206 -19.94 2.08 -8.46
C VAL A 206 -19.53 0.69 -8.00
N TYR A 207 -18.58 0.09 -8.71
CA TYR A 207 -17.93 -1.16 -8.36
C TYR A 207 -16.61 -0.89 -7.62
N VAL A 208 -16.43 -1.49 -6.46
CA VAL A 208 -15.21 -1.42 -5.65
C VAL A 208 -14.75 -2.83 -5.31
N SER A 209 -13.47 -3.12 -5.49
CA SER A 209 -12.81 -4.39 -5.14
C SER A 209 -11.77 -4.17 -4.05
N GLY A 210 -11.59 -5.17 -3.21
CA GLY A 210 -10.57 -5.18 -2.17
C GLY A 210 -10.60 -6.47 -1.36
N VAL A 211 -9.71 -6.58 -0.38
CA VAL A 211 -9.67 -7.66 0.60
C VAL A 211 -10.34 -7.18 1.89
N ILE A 212 -11.29 -7.94 2.43
CA ILE A 212 -11.91 -7.70 3.74
C ILE A 212 -10.79 -7.64 4.79
N SER A 213 -10.56 -6.47 5.38
CA SER A 213 -9.60 -6.28 6.49
C SER A 213 -10.28 -6.34 7.84
N LYS A 214 -11.56 -5.99 7.94
CA LYS A 214 -12.34 -6.06 9.19
C LYS A 214 -13.80 -6.41 8.87
N VAL A 215 -14.35 -7.38 9.60
CA VAL A 215 -15.80 -7.63 9.66
C VAL A 215 -16.37 -6.84 10.84
N GLY A 216 -17.46 -6.10 10.62
CA GLY A 216 -18.14 -5.29 11.63
C GLY A 216 -19.51 -5.87 12.00
N ASP A 217 -20.44 -5.01 12.39
CA ASP A 217 -21.76 -5.42 12.90
C ASP A 217 -22.59 -6.18 11.86
N PHE A 218 -23.21 -7.28 12.30
CA PHE A 218 -24.23 -8.03 11.56
C PHE A 218 -25.63 -7.67 12.07
N ASN A 219 -26.50 -7.19 11.18
CA ASN A 219 -27.87 -6.82 11.51
C ASN A 219 -28.86 -7.92 11.08
N SER A 220 -29.10 -8.88 11.97
CA SER A 220 -29.96 -10.05 11.74
C SER A 220 -31.41 -9.72 11.34
N LYS A 221 -31.92 -8.52 11.68
CA LYS A 221 -33.28 -8.09 11.31
C LYS A 221 -33.43 -7.88 9.80
N TYR A 222 -32.39 -7.38 9.13
CA TYR A 222 -32.43 -7.07 7.70
C TYR A 222 -31.56 -8.02 6.87
N GLY A 223 -30.54 -8.65 7.45
CA GLY A 223 -29.60 -9.53 6.74
C GLY A 223 -28.49 -8.76 6.03
N GLU A 224 -28.10 -7.63 6.62
CA GLU A 224 -27.08 -6.68 6.15
C GLU A 224 -25.89 -6.68 7.13
N MET A 225 -24.71 -6.27 6.67
CA MET A 225 -23.48 -6.26 7.48
C MET A 225 -22.60 -5.04 7.19
N ASN A 226 -21.98 -4.49 8.24
CA ASN A 226 -20.91 -3.50 8.14
C ASN A 226 -19.56 -4.21 7.97
N TYR A 227 -18.71 -3.74 7.04
CA TYR A 227 -17.35 -4.29 6.89
C TYR A 227 -16.41 -3.31 6.19
N TYR A 228 -15.11 -3.58 6.32
CA TYR A 228 -14.03 -2.76 5.76
C TYR A 228 -13.23 -3.59 4.77
N ILE A 229 -12.94 -2.99 3.62
CA ILE A 229 -11.99 -3.54 2.63
C ILE A 229 -10.74 -2.68 2.57
N SER A 230 -9.63 -3.29 2.16
CA SER A 230 -8.34 -2.66 1.93
C SER A 230 -7.65 -3.35 0.74
N ASP A 231 -6.61 -2.74 0.21
CA ASP A 231 -5.91 -3.31 -0.97
C ASP A 231 -5.11 -4.59 -0.65
N ASP A 232 -4.66 -4.76 0.60
CA ASP A 232 -3.81 -5.88 1.02
C ASP A 232 -4.41 -6.75 2.15
N GLY A 233 -5.60 -6.41 2.65
CA GLY A 233 -6.34 -7.19 3.64
C GLY A 233 -6.02 -6.86 5.09
N LYS A 234 -5.32 -5.76 5.39
CA LYS A 234 -4.90 -5.41 6.75
C LYS A 234 -5.62 -4.20 7.31
N GLU A 235 -5.92 -4.22 8.61
CA GLU A 235 -6.41 -3.05 9.36
C GLU A 235 -5.33 -1.96 9.53
N SER A 236 -4.06 -2.27 9.29
CA SER A 236 -2.93 -1.32 9.30
C SER A 236 -2.80 -0.48 8.01
N SER A 237 -3.59 -0.79 6.99
CA SER A 237 -3.55 -0.18 5.66
C SER A 237 -4.72 0.79 5.47
N GLU A 238 -4.77 1.51 4.35
CA GLU A 238 -5.97 2.31 4.05
C GLU A 238 -7.20 1.41 3.88
N GLN A 239 -8.30 1.76 4.57
CA GLN A 239 -9.56 1.02 4.52
C GLN A 239 -10.66 1.86 3.87
N PHE A 240 -11.48 1.24 3.03
CA PHE A 240 -12.75 1.77 2.52
C PHE A 240 -13.92 1.05 3.19
N TYR A 241 -14.93 1.81 3.64
CA TYR A 241 -16.02 1.30 4.46
C TYR A 241 -17.27 0.93 3.65
N ILE A 242 -17.79 -0.27 3.89
CA ILE A 242 -19.08 -0.73 3.40
C ILE A 242 -20.08 -0.72 4.56
N TYR A 243 -20.98 0.27 4.55
CA TYR A 243 -22.08 0.36 5.51
C TYR A 243 -23.29 -0.43 5.01
N ASN A 244 -23.85 -1.29 5.87
CA ASN A 244 -25.06 -2.07 5.62
C ASN A 244 -25.11 -2.69 4.21
N GLY A 245 -24.07 -3.46 3.87
CA GLY A 245 -24.00 -4.22 2.62
C GLY A 245 -24.73 -5.56 2.71
N TYR A 246 -25.27 -6.02 1.58
CA TYR A 246 -25.78 -7.38 1.39
C TYR A 246 -24.70 -8.33 0.86
N GLY A 247 -24.93 -9.64 1.06
CA GLY A 247 -24.09 -10.72 0.56
C GLY A 247 -24.15 -10.89 -0.96
N LYS A 248 -23.63 -12.04 -1.43
CA LYS A 248 -23.43 -12.28 -2.86
C LYS A 248 -24.75 -12.17 -3.66
N ASP A 249 -24.68 -11.40 -4.73
CA ASP A 249 -25.72 -11.04 -5.70
C ASP A 249 -26.95 -10.33 -5.09
N GLY A 250 -26.90 -9.96 -3.81
CA GLY A 250 -27.99 -9.36 -3.03
C GLY A 250 -28.63 -10.31 -2.02
N ALA A 251 -28.04 -11.50 -1.80
CA ALA A 251 -28.47 -12.41 -0.74
C ALA A 251 -28.32 -11.77 0.65
N LYS A 252 -29.20 -12.13 1.57
CA LYS A 252 -29.08 -11.75 2.98
C LYS A 252 -27.97 -12.54 3.66
N PHE A 253 -27.20 -11.89 4.52
CA PHE A 253 -26.39 -12.56 5.51
C PHE A 253 -27.29 -13.19 6.59
N THR A 254 -26.86 -14.34 7.09
CA THR A 254 -27.53 -15.16 8.11
C THR A 254 -26.77 -15.15 9.43
N ALA A 255 -25.45 -14.98 9.39
CA ALA A 255 -24.58 -14.80 10.55
C ALA A 255 -23.41 -13.83 10.23
N ALA A 256 -22.76 -13.32 11.29
CA ALA A 256 -21.54 -12.51 11.15
C ALA A 256 -20.37 -13.30 10.52
N THR A 257 -20.39 -14.63 10.62
CA THR A 257 -19.39 -15.55 10.05
C THR A 257 -19.48 -15.74 8.53
N ASP A 258 -20.52 -15.19 7.90
CA ASP A 258 -20.76 -15.31 6.46
C ASP A 258 -19.79 -14.42 5.65
N LEU A 259 -19.12 -13.46 6.32
CA LEU A 259 -17.89 -12.83 5.86
C LEU A 259 -16.73 -13.16 6.80
N LYS A 260 -15.51 -13.18 6.25
CA LYS A 260 -14.26 -13.42 6.97
C LYS A 260 -13.17 -12.45 6.50
N VAL A 261 -12.31 -12.04 7.42
CA VAL A 261 -11.08 -11.28 7.09
C VAL A 261 -10.19 -12.11 6.15
N GLY A 262 -9.56 -11.45 5.18
CA GLY A 262 -8.75 -12.07 4.13
C GLY A 262 -9.53 -12.47 2.87
N GLN A 263 -10.86 -12.42 2.87
CA GLN A 263 -11.65 -12.66 1.66
C GLN A 263 -11.52 -11.50 0.68
N LYS A 264 -11.33 -11.80 -0.60
CA LYS A 264 -11.46 -10.80 -1.67
C LYS A 264 -12.92 -10.62 -2.01
N VAL A 265 -13.35 -9.38 -2.16
CA VAL A 265 -14.69 -9.01 -2.62
C VAL A 265 -14.64 -8.04 -3.78
N THR A 266 -15.69 -8.06 -4.58
CA THR A 266 -16.11 -6.91 -5.39
C THR A 266 -17.54 -6.57 -5.01
N VAL A 267 -17.77 -5.32 -4.62
CA VAL A 267 -19.04 -4.78 -4.15
C VAL A 267 -19.56 -3.77 -5.18
N VAL A 268 -20.84 -3.80 -5.49
CA VAL A 268 -21.53 -2.74 -6.25
C VAL A 268 -22.51 -1.99 -5.36
N GLY A 269 -22.56 -0.67 -5.48
CA GLY A 269 -23.50 0.15 -4.72
C GLY A 269 -23.44 1.63 -5.08
N THR A 270 -23.88 2.45 -4.14
CA THR A 270 -23.86 3.92 -4.26
C THR A 270 -22.79 4.50 -3.35
N LEU A 271 -21.80 5.15 -3.95
CA LEU A 271 -20.69 5.82 -3.29
C LEU A 271 -21.15 7.18 -2.76
N ILE A 272 -20.80 7.51 -1.51
CA ILE A 272 -21.16 8.77 -0.84
C ILE A 272 -20.01 9.33 0.01
N ASN A 273 -20.08 10.62 0.31
CA ASN A 273 -19.32 11.26 1.38
C ASN A 273 -20.29 11.64 2.50
N TYR A 274 -20.55 10.73 3.44
CA TYR A 274 -21.55 10.93 4.48
C TYR A 274 -21.17 12.12 5.37
N LYS A 275 -22.07 13.09 5.52
CA LYS A 275 -21.84 14.37 6.23
C LYS A 275 -20.66 15.18 5.67
N GLY A 276 -20.28 14.94 4.41
CA GLY A 276 -19.19 15.62 3.72
C GLY A 276 -17.78 15.30 4.26
N ASN A 277 -17.63 14.33 5.17
CA ASN A 277 -16.34 13.97 5.76
C ASN A 277 -16.08 12.46 5.94
N THR A 278 -17.03 11.59 5.58
CA THR A 278 -16.93 10.14 5.75
C THR A 278 -17.08 9.42 4.41
N PRO A 279 -15.97 9.13 3.70
CA PRO A 279 -15.93 8.28 2.51
C PRO A 279 -16.47 6.86 2.78
N GLN A 280 -17.55 6.45 2.11
CA GLN A 280 -18.11 5.10 2.28
C GLN A 280 -19.04 4.69 1.13
N MET A 281 -19.38 3.41 1.10
CA MET A 281 -20.55 2.92 0.38
C MET A 281 -21.83 3.19 1.21
N GLN A 282 -22.96 3.47 0.54
CA GLN A 282 -24.29 3.56 1.15
C GLN A 282 -24.89 2.16 1.37
N TYR A 283 -25.85 2.08 2.30
CA TYR A 283 -26.65 0.89 2.57
C TYR A 283 -27.32 0.35 1.31
N GLY A 284 -27.55 -0.98 1.27
CA GLY A 284 -28.16 -1.64 0.11
C GLY A 284 -27.19 -1.89 -1.05
N SER A 285 -25.90 -1.62 -0.86
CA SER A 285 -24.84 -2.20 -1.69
C SER A 285 -24.83 -3.73 -1.59
N LYS A 286 -24.24 -4.42 -2.56
CA LYS A 286 -24.20 -5.89 -2.61
C LYS A 286 -22.88 -6.41 -3.17
N ILE A 287 -22.44 -7.56 -2.65
CA ILE A 287 -21.28 -8.27 -3.18
C ILE A 287 -21.65 -8.91 -4.53
N VAL A 288 -20.78 -8.81 -5.53
CA VAL A 288 -20.92 -9.48 -6.84
C VAL A 288 -19.86 -10.55 -7.09
N SER A 289 -18.65 -10.41 -6.52
CA SER A 289 -17.66 -11.49 -6.40
C SER A 289 -17.18 -11.62 -4.96
N LEU A 290 -16.95 -12.84 -4.51
CA LEU A 290 -16.43 -13.23 -3.20
C LEU A 290 -15.48 -14.40 -3.41
N GLU A 291 -14.22 -14.28 -2.95
CA GLU A 291 -13.15 -15.24 -3.19
C GLU A 291 -12.30 -15.44 -1.92
N GLY A 292 -11.84 -16.68 -1.68
CA GLY A 292 -10.89 -17.03 -0.62
C GLY A 292 -11.51 -17.57 0.67
N GLU A 293 -10.75 -18.43 1.35
CA GLU A 293 -11.08 -18.98 2.67
C GLU A 293 -10.28 -18.26 3.76
N GLY A 294 -10.97 -17.63 4.72
CA GLY A 294 -10.35 -17.24 5.98
C GLY A 294 -9.90 -18.49 6.75
N ASN A 295 -8.64 -18.50 7.19
CA ASN A 295 -7.87 -19.68 7.61
C ASN A 295 -8.63 -20.65 8.54
N GLY A 296 -9.15 -21.76 8.02
CA GLY A 296 -9.88 -22.76 8.81
C GLY A 296 -10.89 -23.63 8.06
N SER A 297 -10.41 -24.48 7.16
CA SER A 297 -11.05 -25.74 6.70
C SER A 297 -12.47 -25.72 6.11
N SER A 298 -12.57 -25.82 4.77
CA SER A 298 -13.61 -26.56 4.01
C SER A 298 -15.04 -25.96 4.03
N THR A 299 -15.76 -25.72 2.93
CA THR A 299 -15.63 -25.96 1.47
C THR A 299 -16.84 -25.24 0.80
N GLU A 300 -17.04 -25.02 -0.50
CA GLU A 300 -16.37 -25.24 -1.81
C GLU A 300 -17.12 -24.33 -2.84
N PRO A 301 -16.57 -23.91 -4.01
CA PRO A 301 -15.21 -24.01 -4.52
C PRO A 301 -14.53 -22.64 -4.74
N THR A 302 -13.28 -22.51 -4.28
CA THR A 302 -12.26 -21.83 -5.11
C THR A 302 -11.54 -22.93 -5.88
N ILE A 303 -11.46 -22.82 -7.21
CA ILE A 303 -10.78 -23.81 -8.05
C ILE A 303 -9.27 -23.58 -8.01
N THR A 304 -8.63 -24.10 -6.95
CA THR A 304 -7.18 -24.24 -6.81
C THR A 304 -6.68 -25.42 -7.61
N THR A 305 -6.47 -25.16 -8.90
CA THR A 305 -5.71 -26.03 -9.80
C THR A 305 -4.30 -26.30 -9.22
N GLY A 306 -3.76 -27.48 -9.49
CA GLY A 306 -2.82 -28.19 -8.61
C GLY A 306 -1.60 -27.38 -8.14
N LYS A 307 -1.49 -27.23 -6.80
CA LYS A 307 -0.38 -26.66 -6.01
C LYS A 307 0.49 -25.63 -6.75
N GLY A 308 -0.09 -24.47 -7.05
CA GLY A 308 0.62 -23.37 -7.69
C GLY A 308 -0.10 -22.78 -8.90
N ILE A 309 -1.38 -23.09 -9.13
CA ILE A 309 -2.20 -22.43 -10.13
C ILE A 309 -3.32 -21.64 -9.45
N THR A 310 -3.49 -20.39 -9.89
CA THR A 310 -4.58 -19.51 -9.47
C THR A 310 -5.32 -19.00 -10.71
N ILE A 311 -6.65 -19.12 -10.72
CA ILE A 311 -7.51 -18.62 -11.80
C ILE A 311 -8.30 -17.42 -11.28
N SER A 312 -8.35 -16.32 -12.05
CA SER A 312 -9.17 -15.15 -11.73
C SER A 312 -9.64 -14.46 -13.02
N GLY A 313 -10.96 -14.44 -13.24
CA GLY A 313 -11.54 -13.97 -14.50
C GLY A 313 -11.02 -14.76 -15.70
N THR A 314 -10.42 -14.07 -16.67
CA THR A 314 -9.73 -14.64 -17.84
C THR A 314 -8.24 -14.92 -17.61
N THR A 315 -7.74 -14.69 -16.39
CA THR A 315 -6.32 -14.83 -16.05
C THR A 315 -6.06 -16.19 -15.41
N VAL A 316 -5.00 -16.88 -15.86
CA VAL A 316 -4.45 -18.05 -15.18
C VAL A 316 -3.01 -17.73 -14.79
N THR A 317 -2.69 -17.88 -13.52
CA THR A 317 -1.37 -17.59 -12.96
C THR A 317 -0.76 -18.88 -12.44
N LEU A 318 0.42 -19.23 -12.95
CA LEU A 318 1.28 -20.30 -12.44
C LEU A 318 2.31 -19.66 -11.51
N THR A 319 2.42 -20.11 -10.26
CA THR A 319 3.30 -19.54 -9.24
C THR A 319 4.22 -20.59 -8.64
N ASN A 320 5.53 -20.33 -8.68
CA ASN A 320 6.55 -21.17 -8.05
C ASN A 320 6.61 -20.85 -6.55
N ALA A 321 5.98 -21.67 -5.71
CA ALA A 321 5.97 -21.48 -4.26
C ALA A 321 7.37 -21.48 -3.60
N ASN A 322 8.41 -21.92 -4.31
CA ASN A 322 9.80 -21.98 -3.82
C ASN A 322 10.68 -20.83 -4.36
N ALA A 323 10.15 -19.93 -5.19
CA ALA A 323 10.91 -18.82 -5.77
C ALA A 323 10.22 -17.47 -5.54
N ASN A 324 11.03 -16.46 -5.24
CA ASN A 324 10.56 -15.07 -5.14
C ASN A 324 10.62 -14.41 -6.53
N GLU A 325 9.64 -13.60 -6.87
CA GLU A 325 9.65 -12.81 -8.11
C GLU A 325 10.82 -11.81 -8.12
N GLY A 326 11.55 -11.78 -9.24
CA GLY A 326 12.48 -10.72 -9.61
C GLY A 326 11.84 -9.66 -10.51
N THR A 327 12.63 -8.68 -10.93
CA THR A 327 12.18 -7.60 -11.83
C THR A 327 12.21 -7.98 -13.31
N GLU A 328 12.98 -9.01 -13.68
CA GLU A 328 13.07 -9.47 -15.07
C GLU A 328 11.81 -10.23 -15.50
N SER A 329 11.31 -9.90 -16.69
CA SER A 329 10.16 -10.56 -17.30
C SER A 329 10.24 -10.56 -18.83
N THR A 330 9.52 -11.50 -19.44
CA THR A 330 9.39 -11.64 -20.90
C THR A 330 7.92 -11.86 -21.28
N PHE A 331 7.54 -11.50 -22.50
CA PHE A 331 6.15 -11.47 -22.96
C PHE A 331 6.00 -11.96 -24.40
N ILE A 332 4.88 -12.63 -24.68
CA ILE A 332 4.49 -13.03 -26.03
C ILE A 332 2.98 -12.87 -26.24
N ASP A 333 2.62 -12.36 -27.43
CA ASP A 333 1.25 -12.33 -27.95
C ASP A 333 1.15 -13.40 -29.05
N LEU A 334 0.36 -14.44 -28.79
CA LEU A 334 0.27 -15.61 -29.67
C LEU A 334 -0.43 -15.28 -30.99
N SER A 335 -1.19 -14.18 -31.07
CA SER A 335 -1.78 -13.69 -32.32
C SER A 335 -0.77 -13.04 -33.26
N ARG A 336 0.45 -12.76 -32.78
CA ARG A 336 1.52 -12.07 -33.54
C ARG A 336 2.67 -12.99 -33.99
N GLN A 337 2.54 -14.30 -33.79
CA GLN A 337 3.60 -15.28 -34.10
C GLN A 337 3.52 -15.87 -35.53
N GLY A 338 2.58 -15.39 -36.37
CA GLY A 338 2.44 -15.86 -37.76
C GLY A 338 1.79 -17.24 -37.90
N TYR A 339 1.16 -17.77 -36.87
CA TYR A 339 0.44 -19.05 -36.93
C TYR A 339 -0.74 -19.02 -37.92
N GLU A 340 -0.86 -20.07 -38.73
CA GLU A 340 -2.01 -20.30 -39.60
C GLU A 340 -3.27 -20.65 -38.80
N ASP A 341 -4.43 -20.14 -39.24
CA ASP A 341 -5.73 -20.43 -38.61
C ASP A 341 -6.05 -21.93 -38.68
N THR A 342 -6.57 -22.49 -37.58
CA THR A 342 -6.92 -23.91 -37.41
C THR A 342 -5.76 -24.92 -37.49
N LYS A 343 -4.50 -24.48 -37.51
CA LYS A 343 -3.32 -25.38 -37.48
C LYS A 343 -2.83 -25.70 -36.07
N THR A 344 -2.23 -26.88 -35.92
CA THR A 344 -1.50 -27.27 -34.72
C THR A 344 -0.32 -26.33 -34.47
N VAL A 345 -0.16 -25.88 -33.23
CA VAL A 345 1.04 -25.19 -32.75
C VAL A 345 1.87 -26.15 -31.92
N THR A 346 3.17 -26.19 -32.15
CA THR A 346 4.13 -27.03 -31.43
C THR A 346 5.08 -26.22 -30.54
N GLU A 347 5.42 -24.99 -30.90
CA GLU A 347 6.34 -24.12 -30.15
C GLU A 347 5.96 -22.63 -30.29
N ALA A 348 6.25 -21.84 -29.26
CA ALA A 348 6.53 -20.41 -29.39
C ALA A 348 7.87 -20.06 -28.73
N LYS A 349 8.56 -19.02 -29.25
CA LYS A 349 9.81 -18.50 -28.70
C LYS A 349 9.64 -17.05 -28.28
N PHE A 350 10.02 -16.76 -27.04
CA PHE A 350 9.99 -15.43 -26.44
C PHE A 350 11.21 -14.59 -26.87
N PRO A 351 11.14 -13.24 -26.78
CA PRO A 351 12.22 -12.34 -27.22
C PRO A 351 13.59 -12.57 -26.57
N ASP A 352 13.62 -13.12 -25.36
CA ASP A 352 14.80 -13.47 -24.57
C ASP A 352 15.28 -14.92 -24.80
N GLY A 353 14.73 -15.61 -25.80
CA GLY A 353 15.15 -16.95 -26.24
C GLY A 353 14.43 -18.11 -25.55
N THR A 354 13.79 -17.87 -24.40
CA THR A 354 12.91 -18.80 -23.69
C THR A 354 11.86 -19.40 -24.62
N THR A 355 11.51 -20.67 -24.44
CA THR A 355 10.55 -21.38 -25.30
C THR A 355 9.37 -21.92 -24.51
N VAL A 356 8.24 -22.09 -25.20
CA VAL A 356 7.09 -22.88 -24.74
C VAL A 356 6.74 -23.91 -25.80
N ILE A 357 6.85 -25.19 -25.43
CA ILE A 357 6.43 -26.31 -26.28
C ILE A 357 4.96 -26.61 -25.97
N PHE A 358 4.13 -26.59 -27.00
CA PHE A 358 2.71 -26.91 -26.96
C PHE A 358 2.52 -28.40 -27.22
N GLY A 359 2.56 -29.20 -26.16
CA GLY A 359 2.50 -30.65 -26.23
C GLY A 359 1.08 -31.19 -26.37
N LYS A 360 0.93 -32.23 -27.20
CA LYS A 360 -0.31 -33.01 -27.27
C LYS A 360 -0.63 -33.72 -25.96
N GLY A 361 0.39 -34.21 -25.23
CA GLY A 361 0.20 -35.05 -24.05
C GLY A 361 -0.69 -36.26 -24.36
N GLU A 362 -1.50 -36.67 -23.38
CA GLU A 362 -2.44 -37.80 -23.50
C GLU A 362 -3.75 -37.42 -24.23
N ALA A 363 -3.85 -36.21 -24.78
CA ALA A 363 -5.05 -35.74 -25.48
C ALA A 363 -5.21 -36.40 -26.86
N THR A 364 -6.45 -36.49 -27.36
CA THR A 364 -6.70 -36.86 -28.77
C THR A 364 -6.28 -35.76 -29.74
N THR A 365 -6.57 -34.50 -29.41
CA THR A 365 -6.31 -33.29 -30.22
C THR A 365 -5.08 -32.55 -29.71
N ALA A 366 -4.17 -32.17 -30.61
CA ALA A 366 -3.02 -31.32 -30.26
C ALA A 366 -3.40 -29.83 -30.15
N PRO A 367 -2.62 -28.99 -29.43
CA PRO A 367 -2.93 -27.57 -29.31
C PRO A 367 -3.03 -26.87 -30.66
N THR A 368 -4.05 -26.04 -30.86
CA THR A 368 -4.43 -25.50 -32.19
C THR A 368 -4.65 -24.00 -32.12
N PHE A 369 -4.05 -23.22 -33.01
CA PHE A 369 -4.27 -21.77 -33.10
C PHE A 369 -5.58 -21.43 -33.81
N TYR A 370 -6.24 -20.36 -33.37
CA TYR A 370 -7.39 -19.79 -34.06
C TYR A 370 -7.33 -18.26 -34.08
N THR A 371 -7.30 -17.68 -35.27
CA THR A 371 -7.25 -16.23 -35.53
C THR A 371 -8.45 -15.52 -34.88
N LYS A 372 -9.64 -16.12 -34.95
CA LYS A 372 -10.87 -15.56 -34.35
C LYS A 372 -10.77 -15.39 -32.83
N THR A 373 -10.08 -16.28 -32.13
CA THR A 373 -9.88 -16.22 -30.67
C THR A 373 -8.50 -15.69 -30.27
N LYS A 374 -7.70 -15.21 -31.24
CA LYS A 374 -6.36 -14.62 -31.06
C LYS A 374 -5.40 -15.46 -30.21
N GLY A 375 -5.50 -16.79 -30.27
CA GLY A 375 -4.86 -17.63 -29.28
C GLY A 375 -4.87 -19.12 -29.60
N VAL A 376 -4.08 -19.86 -28.84
CA VAL A 376 -3.93 -21.33 -28.94
C VAL A 376 -4.90 -22.00 -27.99
N ARG A 377 -5.71 -22.92 -28.51
CA ARG A 377 -6.57 -23.80 -27.72
C ARG A 377 -5.78 -25.00 -27.23
N VAL A 378 -5.93 -25.28 -25.95
CA VAL A 378 -5.25 -26.31 -25.19
C VAL A 378 -6.34 -27.17 -24.56
N TYR A 379 -6.49 -28.38 -25.08
CA TYR A 379 -7.54 -29.33 -24.75
C TYR A 379 -7.20 -30.12 -23.48
N LEU A 380 -8.16 -30.89 -22.98
CA LEU A 380 -7.97 -31.84 -21.88
C LEU A 380 -6.70 -32.69 -22.11
N ASN A 381 -5.82 -32.72 -21.11
CA ASN A 381 -4.53 -33.43 -21.08
C ASN A 381 -3.46 -32.95 -22.10
N ASN A 382 -3.63 -31.81 -22.78
CA ASN A 382 -2.52 -31.12 -23.44
C ASN A 382 -1.54 -30.53 -22.41
N THR A 383 -0.29 -30.32 -22.82
CA THR A 383 0.78 -29.75 -21.99
C THR A 383 1.36 -28.46 -22.57
N LEU A 384 1.90 -27.61 -21.69
CA LEU A 384 2.72 -26.45 -22.02
C LEU A 384 4.03 -26.56 -21.23
N THR A 385 5.11 -26.87 -21.93
CA THR A 385 6.45 -27.02 -21.33
C THR A 385 7.28 -25.78 -21.64
N PHE A 386 7.48 -24.93 -20.63
CA PHE A 386 8.35 -23.76 -20.67
C PHE A 386 9.79 -24.16 -20.36
N THR A 387 10.75 -23.58 -21.07
CA THR A 387 12.19 -23.76 -20.82
C THR A 387 12.91 -22.42 -20.99
N ALA A 388 13.56 -21.96 -19.92
CA ALA A 388 14.25 -20.67 -19.87
C ALA A 388 15.75 -20.79 -19.56
N SER A 389 16.47 -19.66 -19.68
CA SER A 389 17.88 -19.54 -19.28
C SER A 389 18.10 -19.42 -17.77
N LYS A 390 17.05 -19.09 -16.99
CA LYS A 390 17.08 -18.89 -15.54
C LYS A 390 15.78 -19.40 -14.87
N PRO A 391 15.73 -19.57 -13.54
CA PRO A 391 14.55 -20.09 -12.85
C PRO A 391 13.33 -19.16 -13.01
N ILE A 392 12.15 -19.75 -13.17
CA ILE A 392 10.89 -19.02 -13.32
C ILE A 392 10.19 -18.93 -11.96
N ALA A 393 9.76 -17.72 -11.58
CA ALA A 393 8.96 -17.48 -10.38
C ALA A 393 7.45 -17.49 -10.68
N LYS A 394 7.04 -16.93 -11.83
CA LYS A 394 5.62 -16.83 -12.21
C LYS A 394 5.43 -16.89 -13.72
N ILE A 395 4.31 -17.46 -14.16
CA ILE A 395 3.81 -17.36 -15.55
C ILE A 395 2.35 -16.91 -15.49
N VAL A 396 1.93 -16.02 -16.38
CA VAL A 396 0.55 -15.49 -16.45
C VAL A 396 0.02 -15.66 -17.86
N PHE A 397 -1.13 -16.32 -18.01
CA PHE A 397 -1.89 -16.46 -19.25
C PHE A 397 -3.09 -15.50 -19.23
N THR A 398 -3.29 -14.72 -20.30
CA THR A 398 -4.59 -14.09 -20.58
C THR A 398 -5.36 -14.95 -21.57
N CYS A 399 -6.64 -15.24 -21.29
CA CYS A 399 -7.43 -16.22 -22.02
C CYS A 399 -8.70 -15.65 -22.68
N ASP A 400 -9.17 -16.36 -23.71
CA ASP A 400 -10.41 -16.10 -24.45
C ASP A 400 -11.69 -16.20 -23.56
N VAL A 401 -12.75 -15.48 -23.96
CA VAL A 401 -14.11 -15.62 -23.41
C VAL A 401 -15.04 -16.10 -24.51
N TYR A 402 -15.62 -17.29 -24.33
CA TYR A 402 -16.45 -17.94 -25.32
C TYR A 402 -17.87 -18.12 -24.82
N ASN A 403 -18.85 -17.52 -25.50
CA ASN A 403 -20.27 -17.54 -25.12
C ASN A 403 -20.50 -17.15 -23.64
N GLY A 404 -19.74 -16.18 -23.13
CA GLY A 404 -19.78 -15.74 -21.73
C GLY A 404 -18.98 -16.60 -20.74
N THR A 405 -18.34 -17.68 -21.18
CA THR A 405 -17.52 -18.57 -20.34
C THR A 405 -16.03 -18.29 -20.52
N ASN A 406 -15.31 -18.06 -19.43
CA ASN A 406 -13.85 -17.87 -19.44
C ASN A 406 -13.16 -19.19 -19.81
N CYS A 407 -12.32 -19.18 -20.84
CA CYS A 407 -11.65 -20.40 -21.32
C CYS A 407 -10.27 -20.57 -20.67
N VAL A 408 -10.30 -20.89 -19.36
CA VAL A 408 -9.15 -20.87 -18.44
C VAL A 408 -8.59 -22.26 -18.08
N GLY A 409 -9.05 -23.31 -18.77
CA GLY A 409 -8.64 -24.69 -18.51
C GLY A 409 -9.47 -25.39 -17.43
N ASN A 410 -9.20 -26.69 -17.26
CA ASN A 410 -9.85 -27.60 -16.33
C ASN A 410 -9.56 -27.26 -14.87
N ALA A 411 -10.50 -27.58 -14.00
CA ALA A 411 -10.42 -27.33 -12.56
C ALA A 411 -9.34 -28.16 -11.82
N THR A 412 -8.87 -29.22 -12.46
CA THR A 412 -7.91 -30.20 -11.96
C THR A 412 -6.59 -30.21 -12.75
N ALA A 413 -6.38 -29.17 -13.58
CA ALA A 413 -5.10 -28.89 -14.24
C ALA A 413 -3.96 -28.75 -13.23
N THR A 414 -2.73 -29.05 -13.64
CA THR A 414 -1.55 -29.18 -12.75
C THR A 414 -0.36 -28.38 -13.26
N VAL A 415 0.48 -27.87 -12.36
CA VAL A 415 1.79 -27.29 -12.71
C VAL A 415 2.92 -27.97 -11.94
N THR A 416 4.07 -28.12 -12.58
CA THR A 416 5.34 -28.53 -11.96
C THR A 416 6.44 -27.56 -12.34
N PHE A 417 7.12 -26.98 -11.36
CA PHE A 417 8.33 -26.16 -11.53
C PHE A 417 9.56 -27.02 -11.24
N SER A 418 10.54 -27.03 -12.15
CA SER A 418 11.76 -27.84 -12.04
C SER A 418 12.95 -27.07 -12.63
N GLY A 419 13.70 -26.38 -11.76
CA GLY A 419 14.82 -25.52 -12.17
C GLY A 419 14.36 -24.39 -13.09
N ASN A 420 14.87 -24.37 -14.33
CA ASN A 420 14.52 -23.39 -15.36
C ASN A 420 13.32 -23.81 -16.24
N SER A 421 12.65 -24.91 -15.90
CA SER A 421 11.51 -25.43 -16.67
C SER A 421 10.22 -25.45 -15.85
N VAL A 422 9.10 -25.25 -16.54
CA VAL A 422 7.75 -25.32 -15.97
C VAL A 422 6.88 -26.15 -16.89
N VAL A 423 6.21 -27.17 -16.37
CA VAL A 423 5.23 -27.95 -17.12
C VAL A 423 3.85 -27.67 -16.55
N TYR A 424 2.97 -27.07 -17.36
CA TYR A 424 1.53 -27.03 -17.11
C TYR A 424 0.84 -28.14 -17.92
N THR A 425 -0.13 -28.81 -17.32
CA THR A 425 -0.99 -29.79 -17.99
C THR A 425 -2.44 -29.41 -17.76
N ASN A 426 -3.25 -29.31 -18.82
CA ASN A 426 -4.69 -29.05 -18.72
C ASN A 426 -5.47 -30.33 -18.31
N ALA A 427 -5.04 -30.95 -17.23
CA ALA A 427 -5.51 -32.24 -16.77
C ALA A 427 -6.96 -32.20 -16.23
N ASP A 428 -7.69 -33.28 -16.41
CA ASP A 428 -8.80 -33.64 -15.53
C ASP A 428 -8.90 -35.17 -15.41
N PRO A 429 -8.42 -35.77 -14.30
CA PRO A 429 -8.48 -37.21 -14.08
C PRO A 429 -9.89 -37.80 -14.05
N SER A 430 -10.93 -36.98 -13.88
CA SER A 430 -12.33 -37.43 -13.94
C SER A 430 -12.87 -37.57 -15.37
N LEU A 431 -12.18 -37.02 -16.37
CA LEU A 431 -12.64 -36.93 -17.75
C LEU A 431 -11.75 -37.72 -18.72
N THR A 432 -12.39 -38.52 -19.57
CA THR A 432 -11.73 -39.20 -20.70
C THR A 432 -11.88 -38.46 -22.02
N LYS A 433 -12.73 -37.41 -22.06
CA LYS A 433 -12.97 -36.51 -23.21
C LYS A 433 -13.69 -35.24 -22.75
N GLY A 434 -13.57 -34.17 -23.52
CA GLY A 434 -14.25 -32.89 -23.23
C GLY A 434 -13.39 -31.97 -22.36
N GLY A 435 -13.94 -31.55 -21.22
CA GLY A 435 -13.29 -30.60 -20.31
C GLY A 435 -13.35 -29.13 -20.76
N VAL A 436 -12.90 -28.25 -19.87
CA VAL A 436 -12.72 -26.82 -20.14
C VAL A 436 -11.42 -26.63 -20.91
N GLN A 437 -11.51 -25.94 -22.04
CA GLN A 437 -10.35 -25.57 -22.85
C GLN A 437 -9.63 -24.39 -22.17
N LEU A 438 -8.31 -24.49 -22.00
CA LEU A 438 -7.47 -23.31 -21.86
C LEU A 438 -7.32 -22.69 -23.26
N ARG A 439 -7.57 -21.39 -23.40
CA ARG A 439 -7.45 -20.67 -24.69
C ARG A 439 -6.58 -19.44 -24.52
N VAL A 440 -5.28 -19.69 -24.40
CA VAL A 440 -4.27 -18.68 -24.12
C VAL A 440 -4.05 -17.77 -25.33
N GLN A 441 -4.11 -16.46 -25.11
CA GLN A 441 -3.90 -15.40 -26.10
C GLN A 441 -2.52 -14.75 -25.93
N THR A 442 -2.15 -14.47 -24.68
CA THR A 442 -0.85 -13.90 -24.32
C THR A 442 -0.23 -14.67 -23.15
N ILE A 443 1.10 -14.65 -23.06
CA ILE A 443 1.84 -15.21 -21.95
C ILE A 443 2.87 -14.19 -21.46
N THR A 444 2.89 -13.93 -20.15
CA THR A 444 3.96 -13.21 -19.46
C THR A 444 4.71 -14.20 -18.56
N ILE A 445 6.03 -14.15 -18.53
CA ILE A 445 6.89 -14.91 -17.61
C ILE A 445 7.65 -13.91 -16.74
N THR A 446 7.68 -14.14 -15.42
CA THR A 446 8.50 -13.40 -14.45
C THR A 446 9.52 -14.35 -13.86
N TYR A 447 10.79 -13.96 -13.91
CA TYR A 447 11.90 -14.78 -13.42
C TYR A 447 12.09 -14.68 -11.91
N ALA A 448 12.84 -15.62 -11.34
CA ALA A 448 13.25 -15.57 -9.94
C ALA A 448 14.31 -14.46 -9.71
N LYS A 449 14.34 -13.95 -8.48
CA LYS A 449 15.42 -13.09 -7.95
C LYS A 449 16.56 -13.91 -7.34
#